data_AF-K0DM47-F1
#
_entry.id   AF-K0DM47-F1
#
_cell.length_a   1.000
_cell.length_b   1.000
_cell.length_c   1.000
_cell.angle_alpha   90.00
_cell.angle_beta   90.00
_cell.angle_gamma   90.00
#
_symmetry.space_group_name_H-M   'P 1'
#
loop_
_entity.id
_entity.type
_entity.pdbx_description
1 polymer ?
#
loop_
_entity_poly.entity_id
_entity_poly.type
_entity_poly.pdbx_seq_one_letter_code
_entity_poly.pdbx_strand_id
1 'polypeptide(L)'
;MTKHTARALAFALVCAAPAALVLSPAVARAQSVAPYQPAGVLSLNAQASAEVPQDVVDITLFYEQEASDPSALTSTLNQRADSALQKAKGVSGVTARTGSFSIYPSTDRDGRISAWRGRTEIVLESHDFAAASKLAGQMASIMQVGNVQFSLSPAAQRAAEQKLTGEAIRSFREQAASSAQAFGYSGYSIREVNVGHNGVMPRPVMMMSARAMGADTKMAAPVSIEGGTSTVTVNVSGSVQMK
;
A
#
# COMPACT_ATOMS: atom_id res chain seq x y z
N MET A 1 -17.47 79.31 -91.82
CA MET A 1 -18.50 78.67 -90.94
C MET A 1 -19.00 77.43 -91.67
N THR A 2 -19.43 76.38 -90.96
CA THR A 2 -19.78 75.03 -91.46
C THR A 2 -18.61 74.18 -92.01
N LYS A 3 -18.23 73.09 -91.31
CA LYS A 3 -17.30 72.00 -91.74
C LYS A 3 -17.73 70.71 -91.01
N HIS A 4 -18.37 69.74 -91.68
CA HIS A 4 -17.80 68.56 -92.39
C HIS A 4 -17.15 67.56 -91.43
N THR A 5 -17.53 66.29 -91.28
CA THR A 5 -17.79 65.16 -92.23
C THR A 5 -17.98 63.89 -91.36
N ALA A 6 -18.52 62.73 -91.72
CA ALA A 6 -19.29 62.18 -92.84
C ALA A 6 -19.61 60.69 -92.51
N ARG A 7 -20.69 60.16 -93.12
CA ARG A 7 -20.98 58.74 -93.50
C ARG A 7 -21.20 57.71 -92.38
N ALA A 8 -22.34 57.02 -92.22
CA ALA A 8 -23.23 56.26 -93.11
C ALA A 8 -22.83 54.78 -93.36
N LEU A 9 -23.77 53.91 -92.96
CA LEU A 9 -24.10 52.52 -93.36
C LEU A 9 -23.43 51.28 -92.72
N ALA A 10 -24.35 50.36 -92.39
CA ALA A 10 -24.28 49.06 -91.75
C ALA A 10 -23.58 47.93 -92.56
N PHE A 11 -23.07 46.90 -91.88
CA PHE A 11 -23.64 45.53 -91.87
C PHE A 11 -22.83 44.56 -90.97
N ALA A 12 -23.59 43.77 -90.19
CA ALA A 12 -23.37 42.43 -89.63
C ALA A 12 -21.97 41.91 -89.24
N LEU A 13 -21.82 41.45 -87.98
CA LEU A 13 -21.37 40.08 -87.71
C LEU A 13 -21.89 39.57 -86.34
N VAL A 14 -22.23 38.30 -86.32
CA VAL A 14 -23.00 37.54 -85.33
C VAL A 14 -22.07 36.70 -84.43
N CYS A 15 -22.47 36.55 -83.16
CA CYS A 15 -22.16 35.51 -82.16
C CYS A 15 -20.70 35.13 -81.83
N ALA A 16 -20.34 35.31 -80.55
CA ALA A 16 -19.93 34.20 -79.67
C ALA A 16 -19.83 34.69 -78.21
N ALA A 17 -20.61 34.09 -77.31
CA ALA A 17 -20.42 34.18 -75.86
C ALA A 17 -19.94 32.80 -75.35
N PRO A 18 -19.07 32.77 -74.33
CA PRO A 18 -19.16 31.68 -73.36
C PRO A 18 -19.13 32.17 -71.90
N ALA A 19 -19.93 31.43 -71.14
CA ALA A 19 -20.23 31.49 -69.71
C ALA A 19 -19.00 31.60 -68.78
N ALA A 20 -19.07 32.55 -67.84
CA ALA A 20 -18.21 32.56 -66.66
C ALA A 20 -18.87 31.74 -65.54
N LEU A 21 -18.28 30.57 -65.22
CA LEU A 21 -18.62 29.81 -64.01
C LEU A 21 -18.20 30.60 -62.77
N VAL A 22 -19.17 31.04 -61.98
CA VAL A 22 -18.94 31.67 -60.68
C VAL A 22 -18.77 30.56 -59.64
N LEU A 23 -17.52 30.16 -59.37
CA LEU A 23 -17.21 29.31 -58.21
C LEU A 23 -17.45 30.12 -56.93
N SER A 24 -18.56 29.84 -56.25
CA SER A 24 -18.78 30.33 -54.89
C SER A 24 -17.99 29.45 -53.92
N PRO A 25 -17.06 29.99 -53.11
CA PRO A 25 -16.37 29.18 -52.11
C PRO A 25 -17.37 28.80 -51.01
N ALA A 26 -17.57 27.49 -50.84
CA ALA A 26 -18.29 26.96 -49.69
C ALA A 26 -17.45 27.23 -48.43
N VAL A 27 -17.85 28.25 -47.66
CA VAL A 27 -17.26 28.51 -46.35
C VAL A 27 -17.66 27.38 -45.41
N ALA A 28 -16.76 26.43 -45.21
CA ALA A 28 -16.90 25.40 -44.19
C ALA A 28 -16.93 26.07 -42.81
N ARG A 29 -18.12 26.15 -42.21
CA ARG A 29 -18.24 26.55 -40.81
C ARG A 29 -17.76 25.41 -39.93
N ALA A 30 -16.50 25.47 -39.51
CA ALA A 30 -16.03 24.69 -38.38
C ALA A 30 -16.89 25.09 -37.16
N GLN A 31 -17.71 24.17 -36.67
CA GLN A 31 -18.38 24.36 -35.39
C GLN A 31 -17.30 24.40 -34.30
N SER A 32 -16.95 25.60 -33.85
CA SER A 32 -16.14 25.78 -32.66
C SER A 32 -16.98 25.32 -31.46
N VAL A 33 -16.87 24.04 -31.09
CA VAL A 33 -17.28 23.59 -29.77
C VAL A 33 -16.44 24.40 -28.79
N ALA A 34 -17.06 25.35 -28.09
CA ALA A 34 -16.36 26.11 -27.06
C ALA A 34 -15.76 25.09 -26.07
N PRO A 35 -14.45 25.12 -25.79
CA PRO A 35 -13.88 24.22 -24.80
C PRO A 35 -14.58 24.50 -23.48
N TYR A 36 -15.22 23.48 -22.91
CA TYR A 36 -15.82 23.54 -21.58
C TYR A 36 -14.70 23.89 -20.59
N GLN A 37 -14.58 25.16 -20.21
CA GLN A 37 -13.70 25.57 -19.13
C GLN A 37 -14.34 25.07 -17.83
N PRO A 38 -13.70 24.18 -17.07
CA PRO A 38 -14.26 23.70 -15.81
C PRO A 38 -14.28 24.86 -14.81
N ALA A 39 -15.40 25.57 -14.70
CA ALA A 39 -15.63 26.54 -13.63
C ALA A 39 -16.20 25.81 -12.42
N GLY A 40 -15.65 26.00 -11.22
CA GLY A 40 -16.18 25.37 -10.01
C GLY A 40 -15.74 23.91 -9.78
N VAL A 41 -14.56 23.51 -10.25
CA VAL A 41 -13.97 22.21 -9.88
C VAL A 41 -13.23 22.33 -8.55
N LEU A 42 -13.49 21.40 -7.64
CA LEU A 42 -12.82 21.29 -6.35
C LEU A 42 -12.15 19.91 -6.24
N SER A 43 -10.85 19.92 -5.96
CA SER A 43 -10.09 18.71 -5.63
C SER A 43 -10.11 18.47 -4.13
N LEU A 44 -10.37 17.23 -3.72
CA LEU A 44 -10.53 16.84 -2.33
C LEU A 44 -9.69 15.61 -2.00
N ASN A 45 -9.29 15.52 -0.74
CA ASN A 45 -8.65 14.36 -0.17
C ASN A 45 -9.26 14.09 1.21
N ALA A 46 -9.86 12.93 1.37
CA ALA A 46 -10.42 12.48 2.63
C ALA A 46 -9.74 11.17 3.05
N GLN A 47 -9.67 10.93 4.35
CA GLN A 47 -9.07 9.72 4.89
C GLN A 47 -9.87 9.21 6.08
N ALA A 48 -9.82 7.89 6.28
CA ALA A 48 -10.30 7.23 7.48
C ALA A 48 -9.21 6.29 7.98
N SER A 49 -9.02 6.24 9.29
CA SER A 49 -8.02 5.38 9.93
C SER A 49 -8.57 4.75 11.19
N ALA A 50 -8.17 3.51 11.46
CA ALA A 50 -8.48 2.82 12.70
C ALA A 50 -7.26 2.06 13.23
N GLU A 51 -7.18 1.96 14.55
CA GLU A 51 -6.28 1.04 15.22
C GLU A 51 -6.93 -0.35 15.27
N VAL A 52 -6.22 -1.35 14.77
CA VAL A 52 -6.68 -2.74 14.70
C VAL A 52 -5.74 -3.59 15.53
N PRO A 53 -6.25 -4.39 16.48
CA PRO A 53 -5.43 -5.32 17.23
C PRO A 53 -4.69 -6.28 16.30
N GLN A 54 -3.41 -6.50 16.54
CA GLN A 54 -2.63 -7.53 15.88
C GLN A 54 -3.13 -8.90 16.34
N ASP A 55 -3.39 -9.78 15.39
CA ASP A 55 -4.01 -11.09 15.60
C ASP A 55 -3.08 -12.25 15.23
N VAL A 56 -1.83 -11.97 14.85
CA VAL A 56 -0.80 -12.98 14.55
C VAL A 56 0.42 -12.75 15.42
N VAL A 57 0.99 -13.85 15.94
CA VAL A 57 2.32 -13.86 16.57
C VAL A 57 3.28 -14.72 15.74
N ASP A 58 4.48 -14.20 15.51
CA ASP A 58 5.65 -14.89 14.99
C ASP A 58 6.71 -15.00 16.09
N ILE A 59 7.04 -16.23 16.51
CA ILE A 59 8.11 -16.51 17.47
C ILE A 59 9.28 -17.14 16.70
N THR A 60 10.39 -16.42 16.61
CA THR A 60 11.63 -16.95 16.04
C THR A 60 12.43 -17.68 17.12
N LEU A 61 12.60 -18.98 16.93
CA LEU A 61 13.48 -19.83 17.71
C LEU A 61 14.79 -20.04 16.94
N PHE A 62 15.93 -20.06 17.62
CA PHE A 62 17.22 -20.30 16.99
C PHE A 62 18.07 -21.31 17.77
N TYR A 63 18.95 -22.00 17.05
CA TYR A 63 20.04 -22.77 17.63
C TYR A 63 21.34 -22.36 16.95
N GLU A 64 22.38 -22.11 17.73
CA GLU A 64 23.68 -21.68 17.26
C GLU A 64 24.77 -22.55 17.88
N GLN A 65 25.76 -22.93 17.07
CA GLN A 65 26.86 -23.78 17.49
C GLN A 65 28.13 -23.46 16.69
N GLU A 66 29.27 -23.70 17.32
CA GLU A 66 30.57 -23.74 16.66
C GLU A 66 31.08 -25.16 16.52
N ALA A 67 31.75 -25.45 15.39
CA ALA A 67 32.42 -26.71 15.14
C ALA A 67 33.67 -26.52 14.27
N SER A 68 34.60 -27.48 14.30
CA SER A 68 35.79 -27.47 13.44
C SER A 68 35.48 -27.88 11.99
N ASP A 69 34.48 -28.74 11.79
CA ASP A 69 34.05 -29.21 10.47
C ASP A 69 32.69 -28.61 10.07
N PRO A 70 32.58 -27.89 8.93
CA PRO A 70 31.33 -27.29 8.50
C PRO A 70 30.26 -28.31 8.07
N SER A 71 30.66 -29.51 7.63
CA SER A 71 29.72 -30.54 7.19
C SER A 71 28.98 -31.19 8.36
N ALA A 72 29.72 -31.51 9.43
CA ALA A 72 29.17 -31.98 10.70
C ALA A 72 28.29 -30.91 11.36
N LEU A 73 28.69 -29.64 11.29
CA LEU A 73 27.89 -28.52 11.78
C LEU A 73 26.55 -28.43 11.03
N THR A 74 26.58 -28.44 9.70
CA THR A 74 25.37 -28.42 8.85
C THR A 74 24.41 -29.54 9.22
N SER A 75 24.94 -30.76 9.38
CA SER A 75 24.14 -31.93 9.75
C SER A 75 23.48 -31.76 11.12
N THR A 76 24.21 -31.23 12.09
CA THR A 76 23.70 -30.98 13.45
C THR A 76 22.61 -29.92 13.46
N LEU A 77 22.82 -28.81 12.74
CA LEU A 77 21.83 -27.74 12.61
C LEU A 77 20.53 -28.25 11.95
N ASN A 78 20.64 -29.01 10.86
CA ASN A 78 19.47 -29.59 10.19
C ASN A 78 18.71 -30.55 11.12
N GLN A 79 19.40 -31.43 11.84
CA GLN A 79 18.76 -32.33 12.81
C GLN A 79 18.01 -31.58 13.91
N ARG A 80 18.56 -30.45 14.40
CA ARG A 80 17.90 -29.58 15.38
C ARG A 80 16.65 -28.94 14.80
N ALA A 81 16.74 -28.39 13.59
CA ALA A 81 15.62 -27.79 12.88
C ALA A 81 14.50 -28.81 12.61
N ASP A 82 14.84 -30.02 12.13
CA ASP A 82 13.88 -31.08 11.87
C ASP A 82 13.17 -31.55 13.14
N SER A 83 13.92 -31.73 14.23
CA SER A 83 13.36 -32.09 15.54
C SER A 83 12.39 -31.02 16.05
N ALA A 84 12.74 -29.75 15.85
CA ALA A 84 11.90 -28.62 16.21
C ALA A 84 10.61 -28.56 15.39
N LEU A 85 10.70 -28.73 14.07
CA LEU A 85 9.56 -28.78 13.15
C LEU A 85 8.62 -29.96 13.47
N GLN A 86 9.17 -31.15 13.76
CA GLN A 86 8.38 -32.32 14.14
C GLN A 86 7.61 -32.09 15.44
N LYS A 87 8.24 -31.45 16.44
CA LYS A 87 7.57 -31.12 17.70
C LYS A 87 6.44 -30.11 17.51
N ALA A 88 6.61 -29.16 16.60
CA ALA A 88 5.60 -28.14 16.31
C ALA A 88 4.39 -28.70 15.53
N LYS A 89 4.59 -29.66 14.61
CA LYS A 89 3.50 -30.29 13.83
C LYS A 89 2.39 -30.92 14.69
N GLY A 90 2.67 -31.25 15.95
CA GLY A 90 1.69 -31.82 16.88
C GLY A 90 0.78 -30.80 17.57
N VAL A 91 0.95 -29.50 17.34
CA VAL A 91 0.22 -28.44 18.04
C VAL A 91 -0.79 -27.77 17.10
N SER A 92 -2.08 -27.99 17.37
CA SER A 92 -3.15 -27.32 16.63
C SER A 92 -3.09 -25.80 16.80
N GLY A 93 -3.33 -25.07 15.73
CA GLY A 93 -3.33 -23.60 15.72
C GLY A 93 -1.95 -22.96 15.59
N VAL A 94 -0.86 -23.73 15.61
CA VAL A 94 0.51 -23.23 15.40
C VAL A 94 1.07 -23.81 14.11
N THR A 95 1.53 -22.93 13.22
CA THR A 95 2.27 -23.31 12.01
C THR A 95 3.75 -23.09 12.26
N ALA A 96 4.60 -24.03 11.85
CA ALA A 96 6.05 -23.88 11.95
C ALA A 96 6.70 -23.92 10.57
N ARG A 97 7.65 -23.02 10.35
CA ARG A 97 8.43 -22.94 9.11
C ARG A 97 9.91 -22.70 9.41
N THR A 98 10.78 -23.13 8.52
CA THR A 98 12.21 -22.81 8.61
C THR A 98 12.42 -21.32 8.45
N GLY A 99 13.27 -20.75 9.30
CA GLY A 99 13.71 -19.36 9.27
C GLY A 99 15.06 -19.22 8.57
N SER A 100 15.91 -18.32 9.08
CA SER A 100 17.25 -18.15 8.54
C SER A 100 18.15 -19.36 8.84
N PHE A 101 19.04 -19.65 7.92
CA PHE A 101 20.10 -20.65 8.07
C PHE A 101 21.40 -20.03 7.59
N SER A 102 22.44 -20.07 8.41
CA SER A 102 23.73 -19.48 8.08
C SER A 102 24.87 -20.30 8.66
N ILE A 103 25.97 -20.39 7.92
CA ILE A 103 27.24 -20.97 8.36
C ILE A 103 28.34 -20.07 7.82
N TYR A 104 29.25 -19.65 8.69
CA TYR A 104 30.36 -18.77 8.34
C TYR A 104 31.62 -19.15 9.10
N PRO A 105 32.81 -18.96 8.48
CA PRO A 105 34.07 -19.24 9.16
C PRO A 105 34.30 -18.23 10.29
N SER A 106 34.83 -18.72 11.40
CA SER A 106 35.43 -17.94 12.46
C SER A 106 36.94 -17.98 12.28
N THR A 107 37.56 -16.83 12.37
CA THR A 107 38.97 -16.64 12.05
C THR A 107 39.74 -16.29 13.32
N ASP A 108 40.95 -16.83 13.48
CA ASP A 108 41.87 -16.44 14.55
C ASP A 108 42.52 -15.06 14.31
N ARG A 109 43.43 -14.68 15.21
CA ARG A 109 44.17 -13.40 15.12
C ARG A 109 45.10 -13.32 13.89
N ASP A 110 45.48 -14.46 13.32
CA ASP A 110 46.40 -14.57 12.20
C ASP A 110 45.66 -14.61 10.85
N GLY A 111 44.34 -14.49 10.84
CA GLY A 111 43.54 -14.53 9.62
C GLY A 111 43.24 -15.96 9.13
N ARG A 112 43.53 -17.00 9.93
CA ARG A 112 43.25 -18.40 9.57
C ARG A 112 41.93 -18.86 10.15
N ILE A 113 41.20 -19.69 9.39
CA ILE A 113 39.95 -20.29 9.86
C ILE A 113 40.26 -21.19 11.05
N SER A 114 39.70 -20.85 12.22
CA SER A 114 39.87 -21.57 13.48
C SER A 114 38.65 -22.40 13.84
N ALA A 115 37.46 -21.99 13.40
CA ALA A 115 36.21 -22.72 13.58
C ALA A 115 35.18 -22.32 12.51
N TRP A 116 34.05 -22.98 12.50
CA TRP A 116 32.85 -22.59 11.78
C TRP A 116 31.75 -22.31 12.78
N ARG A 117 31.09 -21.18 12.64
CA ARG A 117 29.90 -20.85 13.42
C ARG A 117 28.69 -20.98 12.52
N GLY A 118 27.63 -21.58 13.04
CA GLY A 118 26.42 -21.79 12.29
C GLY A 118 25.19 -21.60 13.15
N ARG A 119 24.14 -21.08 12.53
CA ARG A 119 22.86 -20.75 13.14
C ARG A 119 21.74 -21.25 12.25
N THR A 120 20.74 -21.88 12.87
CA THR A 120 19.48 -22.25 12.24
C THR A 120 18.32 -21.68 13.03
N GLU A 121 17.28 -21.24 12.33
CA GLU A 121 16.08 -20.70 12.93
C GLU A 121 14.83 -21.46 12.46
N ILE A 122 13.84 -21.50 13.34
CA ILE A 122 12.46 -21.91 13.05
C ILE A 122 11.55 -20.77 13.49
N VAL A 123 10.53 -20.48 12.71
CA VAL A 123 9.50 -19.50 13.04
C VAL A 123 8.20 -20.22 13.35
N LEU A 124 7.63 -19.95 14.52
CA LEU A 124 6.29 -20.38 14.91
C LEU A 124 5.32 -19.23 14.66
N GLU A 125 4.33 -19.45 13.81
CA GLU A 125 3.29 -18.50 13.44
C GLU A 125 1.93 -18.99 13.99
N SER A 126 1.16 -18.12 14.64
CA SER A 126 -0.10 -18.50 15.26
C SER A 126 -1.05 -17.33 15.48
N HIS A 127 -2.35 -17.61 15.43
CA HIS A 127 -3.40 -16.73 15.94
C HIS A 127 -3.70 -16.99 17.43
N ASP A 128 -3.31 -18.16 17.96
CA ASP A 128 -3.37 -18.49 19.37
C ASP A 128 -2.01 -18.21 20.03
N PHE A 129 -1.91 -17.05 20.68
CA PHE A 129 -0.65 -16.58 21.26
C PHE A 129 -0.22 -17.43 22.45
N ALA A 130 -1.19 -18.00 23.19
CA ALA A 130 -0.92 -18.87 24.33
C ALA A 130 -0.37 -20.23 23.87
N ALA A 131 -0.95 -20.81 22.81
CA ALA A 131 -0.45 -22.05 22.22
C ALA A 131 0.98 -21.88 21.68
N ALA A 132 1.25 -20.79 20.96
CA ALA A 132 2.59 -20.50 20.43
C ALA A 132 3.62 -20.31 21.55
N SER A 133 3.29 -19.51 22.57
CA SER A 133 4.18 -19.24 23.72
C SER A 133 4.47 -20.51 24.53
N LYS A 134 3.45 -21.35 24.75
CA LYS A 134 3.60 -22.64 25.43
C LYS A 134 4.51 -23.59 24.65
N LEU A 135 4.32 -23.68 23.34
CA LEU A 135 5.18 -24.51 22.48
C LEU A 135 6.62 -24.00 22.47
N ALA A 136 6.82 -22.68 22.35
CA ALA A 136 8.15 -22.07 22.44
C ALA A 136 8.85 -22.40 23.77
N GLY A 137 8.13 -22.30 24.89
CA GLY A 137 8.65 -22.70 26.21
C GLY A 137 9.02 -24.20 26.29
N GLN A 138 8.23 -25.08 25.68
CA GLN A 138 8.55 -26.51 25.59
C GLN A 138 9.76 -26.80 24.67
N MET A 139 10.06 -25.92 23.73
CA MET A 139 11.18 -26.04 22.79
C MET A 139 12.47 -25.40 23.30
N ALA A 140 12.43 -24.68 24.43
CA ALA A 140 13.56 -23.95 25.00
C ALA A 140 14.81 -24.82 25.29
N SER A 141 14.65 -26.15 25.45
CA SER A 141 15.77 -27.09 25.61
C SER A 141 16.43 -27.51 24.29
N ILE A 142 15.81 -27.20 23.15
CA ILE A 142 16.27 -27.55 21.80
C ILE A 142 16.75 -26.29 21.06
N MET A 143 15.98 -25.21 21.17
CA MET A 143 16.22 -23.92 20.51
C MET A 143 15.87 -22.78 21.47
N GLN A 144 16.63 -21.70 21.42
CA GLN A 144 16.42 -20.50 22.22
C GLN A 144 15.43 -19.56 21.54
N VAL A 145 14.64 -18.81 22.30
CA VAL A 145 13.79 -17.74 21.76
C VAL A 145 14.68 -16.56 21.38
N GLY A 146 14.66 -16.16 20.11
CA GLY A 146 15.41 -15.02 19.59
C GLY A 146 14.57 -13.76 19.43
N ASN A 147 13.36 -13.91 18.88
CA ASN A 147 12.48 -12.77 18.62
C ASN A 147 11.01 -13.17 18.77
N VAL A 148 10.17 -12.21 19.18
CA VAL A 148 8.71 -12.33 19.18
C VAL A 148 8.14 -11.09 18.50
N GLN A 149 7.40 -11.29 17.41
CA GLN A 149 6.80 -10.22 16.64
C GLN A 149 5.30 -10.43 16.52
N PHE A 150 4.53 -9.36 16.70
CA PHE A 150 3.09 -9.35 16.45
C PHE A 150 2.80 -8.65 15.13
N SER A 151 1.82 -9.14 14.38
CA SER A 151 1.41 -8.58 13.11
C SER A 151 -0.11 -8.67 12.92
N LEU A 152 -0.62 -7.85 12.01
CA LEU A 152 -2.01 -7.88 11.58
C LEU A 152 -2.14 -8.84 10.40
N SER A 153 -3.05 -9.79 10.49
CA SER A 153 -3.28 -10.76 9.44
C SER A 153 -3.82 -10.10 8.17
N PRO A 154 -3.53 -10.65 6.99
CA PRO A 154 -4.11 -10.15 5.74
C PRO A 154 -5.65 -10.20 5.72
N ALA A 155 -6.26 -11.10 6.49
CA ALA A 155 -7.71 -11.18 6.63
C ALA A 155 -8.25 -10.01 7.46
N ALA A 156 -7.68 -9.76 8.64
CA ALA A 156 -8.06 -8.66 9.51
C ALA A 156 -7.77 -7.29 8.87
N GLN A 157 -6.66 -7.17 8.14
CA GLN A 157 -6.33 -5.97 7.37
C GLN A 157 -7.40 -5.67 6.32
N ARG A 158 -7.77 -6.64 5.47
CA ARG A 158 -8.81 -6.45 4.45
C ARG A 158 -10.18 -6.11 5.05
N ALA A 159 -10.54 -6.72 6.17
CA ALA A 159 -11.78 -6.42 6.88
C ALA A 159 -11.79 -4.96 7.38
N ALA A 160 -10.68 -4.49 7.94
CA ALA A 160 -10.52 -3.10 8.37
C ALA A 160 -10.55 -2.12 7.19
N GLU A 161 -9.84 -2.42 6.09
CA GLU A 161 -9.82 -1.62 4.87
C GLU A 161 -11.23 -1.46 4.28
N GLN A 162 -12.02 -2.53 4.23
CA GLN A 162 -13.39 -2.49 3.72
C GLN A 162 -14.28 -1.56 4.56
N LYS A 163 -14.17 -1.63 5.89
CA LYS A 163 -14.90 -0.75 6.81
C LYS A 163 -14.49 0.71 6.62
N LEU A 164 -13.17 0.97 6.63
CA LEU A 164 -12.60 2.31 6.51
C LEU A 164 -12.89 2.95 5.15
N THR A 165 -13.03 2.16 4.09
CA THR A 165 -13.42 2.65 2.76
C THR A 165 -14.79 3.33 2.81
N GLY A 166 -15.78 2.73 3.46
CA GLY A 166 -17.10 3.34 3.63
C GLY A 166 -17.04 4.65 4.42
N GLU A 167 -16.21 4.70 5.47
CA GLU A 167 -16.00 5.90 6.29
C GLU A 167 -15.29 7.02 5.51
N ALA A 168 -14.25 6.69 4.74
CA ALA A 168 -13.50 7.64 3.93
C ALA A 168 -14.36 8.22 2.79
N ILE A 169 -15.18 7.39 2.13
CA ILE A 169 -16.14 7.86 1.11
C ILE A 169 -17.18 8.79 1.73
N ARG A 170 -17.71 8.45 2.91
CA ARG A 170 -18.64 9.32 3.64
C ARG A 170 -17.99 10.66 3.95
N SER A 171 -16.77 10.65 4.50
CA SER A 171 -16.01 11.88 4.78
C SER A 171 -15.76 12.71 3.51
N PHE A 172 -15.39 12.08 2.39
CA PHE A 172 -15.24 12.77 1.11
C PHE A 172 -16.53 13.47 0.67
N ARG A 173 -17.68 12.79 0.78
CA ARG A 173 -18.98 13.36 0.40
C ARG A 173 -19.39 14.51 1.32
N GLU A 174 -19.16 14.38 2.62
CA GLU A 174 -19.44 15.44 3.61
C GLU A 174 -18.57 16.67 3.35
N GLN A 175 -17.27 16.48 3.11
CA GLN A 175 -16.36 17.57 2.74
C GLN A 175 -16.79 18.24 1.42
N ALA A 176 -17.13 17.46 0.39
CA ALA A 176 -17.60 18.00 -0.88
C ALA A 176 -18.87 18.84 -0.73
N ALA A 177 -19.86 18.35 0.04
CA ALA A 177 -21.09 19.07 0.31
C ALA A 177 -20.82 20.37 1.08
N SER A 178 -20.04 20.28 2.16
CA SER A 178 -19.70 21.44 2.99
C SER A 178 -18.92 22.50 2.22
N SER A 179 -17.95 22.09 1.40
CA SER A 179 -17.16 23.01 0.60
C SER A 179 -17.99 23.66 -0.52
N ALA A 180 -18.82 22.88 -1.23
CA ALA A 180 -19.70 23.43 -2.27
C ALA A 180 -20.63 24.51 -1.69
N GLN A 181 -21.27 24.23 -0.56
CA GLN A 181 -22.13 25.20 0.13
C GLN A 181 -21.36 26.44 0.59
N ALA A 182 -20.14 26.28 1.13
CA ALA A 182 -19.31 27.39 1.56
C ALA A 182 -18.86 28.30 0.40
N PHE A 183 -18.67 27.74 -0.80
CA PHE A 183 -18.38 28.50 -2.01
C PHE A 183 -19.63 29.10 -2.69
N GLY A 184 -20.82 28.93 -2.10
CA GLY A 184 -22.08 29.48 -2.61
C GLY A 184 -22.77 28.62 -3.66
N TYR A 185 -22.33 27.37 -3.85
CA TYR A 185 -22.99 26.41 -4.72
C TYR A 185 -24.09 25.65 -3.97
N SER A 186 -25.08 25.17 -4.71
CA SER A 186 -26.23 24.43 -4.16
C SER A 186 -25.98 22.93 -4.03
N GLY A 187 -24.99 22.41 -4.76
CA GLY A 187 -24.60 21.02 -4.71
C GLY A 187 -23.31 20.73 -5.48
N TYR A 188 -23.07 19.45 -5.75
CA TYR A 188 -21.91 18.99 -6.51
C TYR A 188 -22.22 17.70 -7.27
N SER A 189 -21.42 17.39 -8.28
CA SER A 189 -21.33 16.05 -8.88
C SER A 189 -19.90 15.54 -8.83
N ILE A 190 -19.74 14.26 -8.52
CA ILE A 190 -18.43 13.60 -8.53
C ILE A 190 -17.93 13.49 -9.97
N ARG A 191 -16.69 13.90 -10.22
CA ARG A 191 -16.04 13.83 -11.53
C ARG A 191 -15.09 12.65 -11.63
N GLU A 192 -14.15 12.57 -10.69
CA GLU A 192 -13.17 11.50 -10.61
C GLU A 192 -12.90 11.17 -9.14
N VAL A 193 -12.76 9.88 -8.84
CA VAL A 193 -12.40 9.39 -7.50
C VAL A 193 -11.37 8.29 -7.64
N ASN A 194 -10.34 8.39 -6.82
CA ASN A 194 -9.34 7.38 -6.59
C ASN A 194 -9.40 6.96 -5.12
N VAL A 195 -9.57 5.66 -4.88
CA VAL A 195 -9.53 5.07 -3.54
C VAL A 195 -8.19 4.37 -3.37
N GLY A 196 -7.33 4.96 -2.56
CA GLY A 196 -6.02 4.43 -2.19
C GLY A 196 -6.08 3.68 -0.87
N HIS A 197 -5.56 2.46 -0.88
CA HIS A 197 -5.31 1.69 0.34
C HIS A 197 -3.84 1.89 0.70
N ASN A 198 -3.57 2.72 1.71
CA ASN A 198 -2.21 2.81 2.23
C ASN A 198 -2.00 1.62 3.15
N GLY A 199 -1.02 0.78 2.83
CA GLY A 199 -0.68 -0.39 3.64
C GLY A 199 -0.38 -0.03 5.09
N VAL A 200 -0.42 -1.03 5.97
CA VAL A 200 -0.10 -0.86 7.41
C VAL A 200 1.25 -0.16 7.53
N MET A 201 1.25 1.09 7.96
CA MET A 201 2.49 1.77 8.34
C MET A 201 2.78 1.38 9.79
N PRO A 202 3.90 0.71 10.09
CA PRO A 202 4.31 0.49 11.47
C PRO A 202 4.59 1.85 12.10
N ARG A 203 3.64 2.35 12.90
CA ARG A 203 3.92 3.46 13.82
C ARG A 203 4.61 2.84 15.03
N PRO A 204 5.88 3.16 15.32
CA PRO A 204 6.46 2.77 16.59
C PRO A 204 5.66 3.45 17.71
N VAL A 205 4.91 2.66 18.47
CA VAL A 205 4.34 3.13 19.73
C VAL A 205 5.51 3.39 20.68
N MET A 206 5.78 4.66 20.94
CA MET A 206 6.68 5.05 22.03
C MET A 206 5.99 4.61 23.33
N MET A 207 6.45 3.49 23.90
CA MET A 207 6.12 3.11 25.27
C MET A 207 6.57 4.25 26.17
N MET A 208 5.64 5.12 26.55
CA MET A 208 5.84 6.09 27.63
C MET A 208 6.12 5.23 28.86
N SER A 209 7.39 5.14 29.24
CA SER A 209 7.82 4.37 30.38
C SER A 209 7.16 4.99 31.61
N ALA A 210 6.07 4.39 32.08
CA ALA A 210 5.53 4.59 33.42
C ALA A 210 6.47 4.00 34.49
N ARG A 211 7.78 4.26 34.36
CA ARG A 211 8.82 3.98 35.35
C ARG A 211 9.27 5.30 35.96
N ALA A 212 8.35 5.94 36.66
CA ALA A 212 8.68 6.92 37.69
C ALA A 212 7.49 7.08 38.65
N MET A 213 6.97 5.99 39.22
CA MET A 213 6.17 6.01 40.45
C MET A 213 6.16 4.60 41.07
N GLY A 214 6.83 4.46 42.21
CA GLY A 214 6.50 3.46 43.23
C GLY A 214 7.13 2.08 43.07
N ALA A 215 8.02 1.76 43.99
CA ALA A 215 8.51 0.42 44.27
C ALA A 215 7.40 -0.49 44.86
N ASP A 216 7.69 -1.79 44.83
CA ASP A 216 7.02 -2.90 45.50
C ASP A 216 5.71 -3.44 44.90
N THR A 217 5.85 -4.51 44.12
CA THR A 217 4.97 -5.69 44.24
C THR A 217 5.62 -6.91 43.59
N LYS A 218 5.92 -7.91 44.42
CA LYS A 218 6.14 -9.30 44.00
C LYS A 218 4.80 -9.85 43.50
N MET A 219 4.74 -10.23 42.22
CA MET A 219 4.00 -11.38 41.70
C MET A 219 4.36 -11.51 40.23
N ALA A 220 5.02 -12.61 39.87
CA ALA A 220 5.16 -13.02 38.48
C ALA A 220 3.76 -13.46 37.99
N ALA A 221 2.94 -12.48 37.63
CA ALA A 221 1.83 -12.73 36.74
C ALA A 221 2.40 -13.13 35.37
N PRO A 222 1.76 -14.06 34.63
CA PRO A 222 2.12 -14.28 33.24
C PRO A 222 2.10 -12.91 32.57
N VAL A 223 3.22 -12.52 31.96
CA VAL A 223 3.24 -11.32 31.13
C VAL A 223 2.20 -11.58 30.04
N SER A 224 1.04 -10.92 30.15
CA SER A 224 0.02 -10.95 29.10
C SER A 224 0.67 -10.37 27.87
N ILE A 225 1.04 -11.26 26.97
CA ILE A 225 1.53 -10.91 25.65
C ILE A 225 0.29 -10.46 24.87
N GLU A 226 -0.10 -9.20 25.07
CA GLU A 226 -1.12 -8.55 24.25
C GLU A 226 -0.42 -8.05 22.98
N GLY A 227 -0.91 -8.50 21.82
CA GLY A 227 -0.46 -7.97 20.55
C GLY A 227 -0.66 -6.47 20.52
N GLY A 228 0.30 -5.74 19.94
CA GLY A 228 0.14 -4.31 19.72
C GLY A 228 -1.03 -4.00 18.79
N THR A 229 -1.30 -2.73 18.56
CA THR A 229 -2.24 -2.31 17.50
C THR A 229 -1.48 -1.94 16.23
N SER A 230 -2.14 -2.08 15.09
CA SER A 230 -1.68 -1.62 13.78
C SER A 230 -2.65 -0.59 13.24
N THR A 231 -2.16 0.56 12.78
CA THR A 231 -3.00 1.58 12.15
C THR A 231 -3.25 1.22 10.69
N VAL A 232 -4.51 1.01 10.33
CA VAL A 232 -4.94 0.86 8.94
C VAL A 232 -5.52 2.20 8.47
N THR A 233 -5.15 2.66 7.27
CA THR A 233 -5.60 3.95 6.72
C THR A 233 -6.06 3.79 5.28
N VAL A 234 -7.25 4.32 4.97
CA VAL A 234 -7.78 4.41 3.61
C VAL A 234 -7.90 5.88 3.22
N ASN A 235 -7.43 6.20 2.01
CA ASN A 235 -7.51 7.53 1.44
C ASN A 235 -8.45 7.54 0.23
N VAL A 236 -9.30 8.55 0.15
CA VAL A 236 -10.17 8.82 -1.00
C VAL A 236 -9.81 10.20 -1.52
N SER A 237 -9.24 10.25 -2.70
CA SER A 237 -8.88 11.49 -3.39
C SER A 237 -9.70 11.63 -4.66
N GLY A 238 -9.97 12.85 -5.09
CA GLY A 238 -10.78 13.04 -6.28
C GLY A 238 -11.11 14.49 -6.56
N SER A 239 -11.90 14.69 -7.62
CA SER A 239 -12.44 15.99 -7.97
C SER A 239 -13.97 15.96 -8.05
N VAL A 240 -14.57 17.05 -7.60
CA VAL A 240 -16.00 17.31 -7.72
C VAL A 240 -16.24 18.56 -8.54
N GLN A 241 -17.31 18.57 -9.31
CA GLN A 241 -17.81 19.72 -10.04
C GLN A 241 -18.94 20.33 -9.22
N MET A 242 -18.75 21.53 -8.68
CA MET A 242 -19.75 22.27 -7.93
C MET A 242 -20.85 22.80 -8.87
N LYS A 243 -22.09 22.88 -8.38
CA LYS A 243 -23.29 23.24 -9.16
C LYS A 243 -24.26 24.13 -8.38
#